data_AF-A0A851H6U1-F1
#
_entry.id   AF-A0A851H6U1-F1
#
_cell.length_a   1.000
_cell.length_b   1.000
_cell.length_c   1.000
_cell.angle_alpha   90.00
_cell.angle_beta   90.00
_cell.angle_gamma   90.00
#
_symmetry.space_group_name_H-M   'P 1'
#
loop_
_entity.id
_entity.type
_entity.pdbx_description
1 polymer ?
#
loop_
_entity_poly.entity_id
_entity_poly.type
_entity_poly.pdbx_seq_one_letter_code
_entity_poly.pdbx_strand_id
1 'polypeptide(L)'
;MQRRVRVTIERELTIELPADFASDDYLQQFCDGLWDIDGIDDVFCYAAEMAVTHGSNSQHDGLGWICEKGIPPTRPIKVWFDTLSDDCDCEIITHRF
;
A
#
# COMPACT_ATOMS: atom_id res chain seq x y z
N MET A 1 -30.45 12.20 -1.57
CA MET A 1 -29.83 13.26 -0.75
C MET A 1 -28.31 13.14 -0.90
N GLN A 2 -27.58 14.25 -1.10
CA GLN A 2 -26.12 14.25 -1.30
C GLN A 2 -25.43 15.07 -0.21
N ARG A 3 -24.26 14.60 0.27
CA ARG A 3 -23.38 15.30 1.21
C ARG A 3 -21.92 15.10 0.78
N ARG A 4 -21.07 16.09 1.04
CA ARG A 4 -19.61 15.94 0.90
C ARG A 4 -19.05 15.56 2.27
N VAL A 5 -18.22 14.51 2.30
CA VAL A 5 -17.58 14.01 3.51
C VAL A 5 -16.08 13.97 3.25
N ARG A 6 -15.29 14.48 4.19
CA ARG A 6 -13.84 14.26 4.25
C ARG A 6 -13.62 13.02 5.10
N VAL A 7 -12.79 12.11 4.61
CA VAL A 7 -12.31 10.95 5.35
C VAL A 7 -10.80 11.08 5.44
N THR A 8 -10.25 10.94 6.65
CA THR A 8 -8.81 10.89 6.91
C THR A 8 -8.51 9.52 7.51
N ILE A 9 -7.53 8.82 6.93
CA ILE A 9 -7.06 7.52 7.42
C ILE A 9 -5.59 7.70 7.77
N GLU A 10 -5.24 7.40 9.01
CA GLU A 10 -3.86 7.39 9.50
C GLU A 10 -3.49 5.95 9.85
N ARG A 11 -2.42 5.46 9.24
CA ARG A 11 -1.95 4.08 9.44
C ARG A 11 -0.45 4.04 9.64
N GLU A 12 -0.05 3.22 10.60
CA GLU A 12 1.33 2.83 10.80
C GLU A 12 1.47 1.35 10.43
N LEU A 13 2.36 1.06 9.49
CA LEU A 13 2.54 -0.28 8.94
C LEU A 13 3.98 -0.74 9.11
N THR A 14 4.16 -2.04 9.37
CA THR A 14 5.42 -2.73 9.11
C THR A 14 5.28 -3.49 7.81
N ILE A 15 6.23 -3.33 6.88
CA ILE A 15 6.21 -3.99 5.57
C ILE A 15 7.43 -4.91 5.44
N GLU A 16 7.21 -6.08 4.87
CA GLU A 16 8.25 -7.07 4.56
C GLU A 16 8.25 -7.34 3.06
N LEU A 17 9.33 -6.91 2.41
CA LEU A 17 9.60 -7.16 1.00
C LEU A 17 10.61 -8.31 0.84
N PRO A 18 10.51 -9.11 -0.23
CA PRO A 18 11.56 -10.05 -0.61
C PRO A 18 12.89 -9.34 -0.87
N ALA A 19 14.01 -9.99 -0.50
CA ALA A 19 15.34 -9.38 -0.65
C ALA A 19 15.72 -9.09 -2.12
N ASP A 20 15.18 -9.84 -3.07
CA ASP A 20 15.37 -9.62 -4.51
C ASP A 20 14.75 -8.32 -5.02
N PHE A 21 13.84 -7.69 -4.26
CA PHE A 21 13.25 -6.40 -4.64
C PHE A 21 14.25 -5.25 -4.47
N ALA A 22 15.30 -5.44 -3.66
CA ALA A 22 16.38 -4.48 -3.52
C ALA A 22 17.47 -4.63 -4.60
N SER A 23 17.28 -5.51 -5.59
CA SER A 23 18.24 -5.65 -6.69
C SER A 23 18.08 -4.53 -7.72
N ASP A 24 19.21 -4.05 -8.25
CA ASP A 24 19.23 -3.02 -9.30
C ASP A 24 18.37 -3.42 -10.51
N ASP A 25 18.40 -4.70 -10.90
CA ASP A 25 17.58 -5.24 -12.00
C ASP A 25 16.08 -5.11 -11.72
N TYR A 26 15.65 -5.38 -10.48
CA TYR A 26 14.25 -5.24 -10.10
C TYR A 26 13.84 -3.76 -10.07
N LEU A 27 14.65 -2.91 -9.44
CA LEU A 27 14.36 -1.48 -9.35
C LEU A 27 14.28 -0.83 -10.73
N GLN A 28 15.16 -1.21 -11.65
CA GLN A 28 15.10 -0.75 -13.04
C GLN A 28 13.83 -1.24 -13.75
N GLN A 29 13.45 -2.52 -13.59
CA GLN A 29 12.20 -3.03 -14.14
C GLN A 29 10.97 -2.32 -13.56
N PHE A 30 11.03 -1.95 -12.28
CA PHE A 30 9.98 -1.19 -11.61
C PHE A 30 9.86 0.22 -12.21
N CYS A 31 10.99 0.93 -12.39
CA CYS A 31 11.05 2.21 -13.10
C CYS A 31 10.48 2.12 -14.52
N ASP A 32 10.92 1.14 -15.30
CA ASP A 32 10.57 1.01 -16.71
C ASP A 32 9.08 0.65 -16.92
N GLY A 33 8.49 -0.07 -15.97
CA GLY A 33 7.14 -0.63 -16.10
C GLY A 33 6.05 0.15 -15.38
N LEU A 34 6.37 0.83 -14.27
CA LEU A 34 5.37 1.35 -13.34
C LEU A 34 5.54 2.82 -13.05
N TRP A 35 6.64 3.19 -12.40
CA TRP A 35 6.82 4.52 -11.84
C TRP A 35 8.31 4.80 -11.58
N ASP A 36 8.75 6.04 -11.82
CA ASP A 36 10.11 6.50 -11.53
C ASP A 36 10.42 6.48 -10.02
N ILE A 37 11.30 5.57 -9.59
CA ILE A 37 11.75 5.45 -8.19
C ILE A 37 13.23 5.83 -8.05
N ASP A 38 13.58 6.44 -6.93
CA ASP A 38 14.95 6.80 -6.55
C ASP A 38 15.66 5.65 -5.80
N GLY A 39 14.89 4.67 -5.30
CA GLY A 39 15.44 3.47 -4.68
C GLY A 39 14.40 2.58 -3.99
N ILE A 40 14.88 1.66 -3.16
CA ILE A 40 14.04 0.67 -2.47
C ILE A 40 13.01 1.30 -1.51
N ASP A 41 13.32 2.45 -0.92
CA ASP A 41 12.41 3.13 0.02
C ASP A 41 11.09 3.53 -0.66
N ASP A 42 11.14 3.92 -1.94
CA ASP A 42 9.94 4.24 -2.71
C ASP A 42 9.09 2.99 -2.97
N VAL A 43 9.71 1.82 -3.10
CA VAL A 43 9.02 0.53 -3.23
C VAL A 43 8.28 0.20 -1.92
N PHE A 44 8.87 0.51 -0.77
CA PHE A 44 8.18 0.41 0.53
C PHE A 44 7.00 1.37 0.63
N CYS A 45 7.16 2.63 0.20
CA CYS A 45 6.06 3.60 0.16
C CYS A 45 4.93 3.13 -0.75
N TYR A 46 5.25 2.64 -1.96
CA TYR A 46 4.28 2.09 -2.88
C TYR A 46 3.54 0.88 -2.27
N ALA A 47 4.26 -0.04 -1.64
CA ALA A 47 3.65 -1.18 -0.94
C ALA A 47 2.69 -0.73 0.18
N ALA A 48 3.03 0.33 0.92
CA ALA A 48 2.19 0.91 1.96
C ALA A 48 0.89 1.46 1.38
N GLU A 49 0.99 2.29 0.33
CA GLU A 49 -0.18 2.86 -0.34
C GLU A 49 -1.14 1.78 -0.85
N MET A 50 -0.59 0.70 -1.41
CA MET A 50 -1.39 -0.41 -1.90
C MET A 50 -2.08 -1.19 -0.78
N ALA A 51 -1.36 -1.43 0.34
CA ALA A 51 -1.93 -2.06 1.53
C ALA A 51 -3.12 -1.26 2.10
N VAL A 52 -2.99 0.08 2.17
CA VAL A 52 -4.05 0.96 2.69
C VAL A 52 -5.22 1.08 1.71
N THR A 53 -4.94 1.31 0.43
CA THR A 53 -5.96 1.69 -0.55
C THR A 53 -6.83 0.52 -0.98
N HIS A 54 -6.22 -0.66 -1.14
CA HIS A 54 -6.88 -1.77 -1.79
C HIS A 54 -7.13 -2.95 -0.84
N GLY A 55 -6.58 -2.91 0.38
CA GLY A 55 -6.71 -3.97 1.38
C GLY A 55 -6.00 -5.27 0.96
N SER A 56 -5.85 -6.20 1.91
CA SER A 56 -5.21 -7.50 1.71
C SER A 56 -5.76 -8.22 0.47
N ASN A 57 -4.89 -8.56 -0.50
CA ASN A 57 -5.15 -9.34 -1.72
C ASN A 57 -5.67 -8.61 -2.97
N SER A 58 -5.20 -7.40 -3.27
CA SER A 58 -5.87 -6.56 -4.26
C SER A 58 -5.01 -6.00 -5.38
N GLN A 59 -3.68 -6.18 -5.34
CA GLN A 59 -2.85 -5.88 -6.50
C GLN A 59 -1.92 -7.02 -6.88
N HIS A 60 -1.83 -7.22 -8.19
CA HIS A 60 -0.79 -7.98 -8.87
C HIS A 60 -0.10 -6.98 -9.80
N ASP A 61 0.70 -6.10 -9.23
CA ASP A 61 1.45 -5.16 -10.04
C ASP A 61 2.82 -4.89 -9.42
N GLY A 62 3.90 -5.18 -10.17
CA GLY A 62 5.33 -5.10 -9.78
C GLY A 62 5.74 -5.93 -8.55
N LEU A 63 5.03 -5.75 -7.43
CA LEU A 63 5.22 -6.35 -6.13
C LEU A 63 4.60 -7.76 -6.00
N GLY A 64 3.73 -8.17 -6.92
CA GLY A 64 2.88 -9.34 -6.73
C GLY A 64 1.82 -9.10 -5.65
N TRP A 65 1.38 -10.16 -4.95
CA TRP A 65 0.32 -10.05 -3.95
C TRP A 65 0.84 -9.53 -2.61
N ILE A 66 0.08 -8.57 -2.06
CA ILE A 66 0.30 -7.96 -0.75
C ILE A 66 -0.78 -8.45 0.22
N CYS A 67 -0.38 -8.90 1.42
CA CYS A 67 -1.31 -9.43 2.41
C CYS A 67 -0.92 -9.08 3.85
N GLU A 68 -1.92 -8.94 4.71
CA GLU A 68 -1.73 -8.71 6.14
C GLU A 68 -1.32 -10.03 6.83
N LYS A 69 -0.37 -9.96 7.77
CA LYS A 69 0.08 -11.11 8.54
C LYS A 69 -1.08 -11.68 9.36
N GLY A 70 -1.19 -13.02 9.38
CA GLY A 70 -2.27 -13.71 10.08
C GLY A 70 -3.54 -13.94 9.26
N ILE A 71 -3.68 -13.32 8.08
CA ILE A 71 -4.74 -13.66 7.13
C ILE A 71 -4.29 -14.84 6.26
N PRO A 72 -5.03 -15.97 6.23
CA PRO A 72 -4.69 -17.09 5.36
C PRO A 72 -4.69 -16.66 3.88
N PRO A 73 -3.55 -16.77 3.18
CA PRO A 73 -3.47 -16.29 1.82
C PRO A 73 -4.21 -17.23 0.87
N THR A 74 -4.91 -16.65 -0.11
CA THR A 74 -5.57 -17.42 -1.19
C THR A 74 -4.68 -17.54 -2.43
N ARG A 75 -3.52 -16.85 -2.44
CA ARG A 75 -2.58 -16.74 -3.55
C ARG A 75 -1.15 -16.69 -2.99
N PRO A 76 -0.10 -16.99 -3.80
CA PRO A 76 1.28 -16.81 -3.37
C PRO A 76 1.55 -15.32 -3.05
N ILE A 77 1.83 -15.02 -1.79
CA ILE A 77 2.11 -13.67 -1.30
C ILE A 77 3.60 -13.40 -1.44
N LYS A 78 3.94 -12.21 -1.96
CA LYS A 78 5.32 -11.73 -2.02
C LYS A 78 5.59 -10.70 -0.94
N VAL A 79 4.61 -9.84 -0.65
CA VAL A 79 4.77 -8.75 0.33
C VAL A 79 3.83 -8.97 1.49
N TRP A 80 4.37 -8.93 2.70
CA TRP A 80 3.60 -9.01 3.92
C TRP A 80 3.57 -7.66 4.61
N PHE A 81 2.47 -7.33 5.27
CA PHE A 81 2.42 -6.18 6.17
C PHE A 81 1.72 -6.51 7.48
N ASP A 82 1.98 -5.70 8.49
CA ASP A 82 1.29 -5.73 9.78
C ASP A 82 0.84 -4.31 10.13
N THR A 83 -0.34 -4.19 10.70
CA THR A 83 -0.94 -2.90 11.05
C THR A 83 -0.66 -2.59 12.52
N LEU A 84 0.15 -1.57 12.77
CA LEU A 84 0.51 -1.15 14.13
C LEU A 84 -0.54 -0.20 14.73
N SER A 85 -1.08 0.70 13.90
CA SER A 85 -2.17 1.61 14.22
C SER A 85 -3.06 1.83 13.01
N ASP A 86 -4.37 2.01 13.23
CA ASP A 86 -5.37 2.32 12.19
C ASP A 86 -6.44 3.26 12.78
N ASP A 87 -6.30 4.55 12.50
CA ASP A 87 -7.23 5.60 12.91
C ASP A 87 -8.00 6.14 11.70
N CYS A 88 -9.31 6.31 11.86
CA CYS A 88 -10.19 6.77 10.78
C CYS A 88 -11.17 7.83 11.28
N ASP A 89 -11.05 9.03 10.71
CA ASP A 89 -11.88 10.18 11.03
C ASP A 89 -12.72 10.62 9.83
N CYS A 90 -13.97 11.00 10.11
CA CYS A 90 -14.94 11.41 9.10
C CYS A 90 -15.61 12.74 9.48
N GLU A 91 -15.57 13.71 8.56
CA GLU A 91 -16.15 15.05 8.75
C GLU A 91 -17.09 15.40 7.59
N ILE A 92 -18.35 15.75 7.87
CA ILE A 92 -19.27 16.29 6.85
C ILE A 92 -18.88 17.74 6.55
N ILE A 93 -18.49 18.01 5.30
CA ILE A 93 -18.12 19.34 4.86
C ILE A 93 -19.40 20.16 4.62
N THR A 94 -19.63 21.15 5.46
CA THR A 94 -20.70 22.13 5.28
C THR A 94 -20.08 23.46 4.82
N HIS A 95 -20.24 23.81 3.54
CA HIS A 95 -19.81 25.12 3.07
C HIS A 95 -20.68 26.20 3.73
N ARG A 96 -20.09 27.06 4.56
CA ARG A 96 -20.66 28.37 4.89
C ARG A 96 -20.19 29.33 3.79
N PHE A 97 -21.12 29.74 2.94
CA PHE A 97 -20.92 30.83 1.98
C PHE A 97 -20.86 32.17 2.73
#